data_AF-A0A7S3AGG3-F1
#
_entry.id   AF-A0A7S3AGG3-F1
#
_cell.length_a   1.000
_cell.length_b   1.000
_cell.length_c   1.000
_cell.angle_alpha   90.00
_cell.angle_beta   90.00
_cell.angle_gamma   90.00
#
_symmetry.space_group_name_H-M   'P 1'
#
loop_
_entity.id
_entity.type
_entity.pdbx_description
1 polymer ?
#
loop_
_entity_poly.entity_id
_entity_poly.type
_entity_poly.pdbx_seq_one_letter_code
_entity_poly.pdbx_strand_id
1 'polypeptide(L)'
;MLMVSCCGTRVRGIASQALLGFDETIDWFCNEEHKWFDTGAYDPKNHAGNCVNSNNNILSLYGERVQYNICRNLEWQICAAKGKLPGQGGFGMRFSQRPADLDVYGEKPLWQCRGWRPANVAGGCEDGYATDDIFFLEVCMFSHICRNSEELFTLNVGDFYVCDFDEDAFDELELLFLEEPRPFTAPYEPSEAKPPEAKSLEAMPNG
;
A
#
# COMPACT_ATOMS: atom_id res chain seq x y z
N MET A 1 21.64 -15.16 3.66
CA MET A 1 21.67 -13.69 3.81
C MET A 1 21.78 -13.09 2.42
N LEU A 2 20.65 -12.69 1.83
CA LEU A 2 20.62 -11.91 0.58
C LEU A 2 19.83 -10.64 0.93
N MET A 3 20.56 -9.55 1.12
CA MET A 3 20.03 -8.21 0.87
C MET A 3 19.57 -8.21 -0.58
N VAL A 4 18.26 -8.17 -0.84
CA VAL A 4 17.78 -7.78 -2.15
C VAL A 4 17.84 -6.26 -2.17
N SER A 5 19.07 -5.73 -2.24
CA SER A 5 19.30 -4.36 -2.67
C SER A 5 18.41 -4.10 -3.89
N CYS A 6 17.82 -2.91 -4.04
CA CYS A 6 17.12 -2.49 -5.26
C CYS A 6 17.98 -2.63 -6.55
N CYS A 7 19.21 -3.13 -6.44
CA CYS A 7 20.13 -3.50 -7.51
C CYS A 7 20.36 -5.02 -7.68
N GLY A 8 19.36 -5.87 -7.44
CA GLY A 8 19.42 -7.31 -7.73
C GLY A 8 19.14 -7.64 -9.21
N THR A 9 20.12 -8.24 -9.90
CA THR A 9 20.14 -8.84 -11.24
C THR A 9 18.84 -8.81 -12.06
N ARG A 10 18.90 -8.19 -13.25
CA ARG A 10 17.89 -8.28 -14.33
C ARG A 10 17.39 -9.72 -14.48
N VAL A 11 16.21 -10.01 -13.96
CA VAL A 11 15.53 -11.29 -14.21
C VAL A 11 14.99 -11.21 -15.64
N ARG A 12 15.38 -12.15 -16.51
CA ARG A 12 14.76 -12.29 -17.83
C ARG A 12 13.35 -12.85 -17.62
N GLY A 13 12.35 -11.97 -17.67
CA GLY A 13 10.93 -12.29 -17.52
C GLY A 13 10.07 -11.19 -18.13
N ILE A 14 8.76 -11.44 -18.25
CA ILE A 14 7.77 -10.41 -18.58
C ILE A 14 7.80 -9.38 -17.44
N ALA A 15 7.73 -8.10 -17.79
CA ALA A 15 7.88 -7.05 -16.82
C ALA A 15 6.66 -6.95 -15.90
N SER A 16 6.83 -7.13 -14.59
CA SER A 16 5.74 -7.20 -13.62
C SER A 16 5.55 -5.89 -12.85
N GLN A 17 4.35 -5.33 -12.82
CA GLN A 17 4.09 -4.10 -12.06
C GLN A 17 4.06 -4.37 -10.56
N ALA A 18 4.53 -3.43 -9.75
CA ALA A 18 4.24 -3.47 -8.31
C ALA A 18 2.73 -3.31 -8.11
N LEU A 19 2.11 -4.16 -7.31
CA LEU A 19 0.68 -4.08 -6.99
C LEU A 19 0.51 -3.86 -5.49
N LEU A 20 -0.22 -2.81 -5.14
CA LEU A 20 -0.49 -2.40 -3.76
C LEU A 20 -1.99 -2.34 -3.47
N GLY A 21 -2.36 -2.54 -2.21
CA GLY A 21 -3.74 -2.53 -1.74
C GLY A 21 -3.91 -3.38 -0.49
N PHE A 22 -5.15 -3.57 -0.06
CA PHE A 22 -5.46 -4.53 0.99
C PHE A 22 -5.33 -5.97 0.45
N ASP A 23 -4.99 -6.91 1.32
CA ASP A 23 -4.83 -8.34 0.96
C ASP A 23 -6.02 -8.86 0.15
N GLU A 24 -7.26 -8.54 0.56
CA GLU A 24 -8.47 -9.02 -0.11
C GLU A 24 -8.67 -8.38 -1.49
N THR A 25 -8.32 -7.10 -1.64
CA THR A 25 -8.46 -6.42 -2.93
C THR A 25 -7.36 -6.84 -3.90
N ILE A 26 -6.14 -7.09 -3.40
CA ILE A 26 -5.05 -7.68 -4.20
C ILE A 26 -5.47 -9.06 -4.71
N ASP A 27 -6.05 -9.91 -3.85
CA ASP A 27 -6.45 -11.26 -4.25
C ASP A 27 -7.52 -11.23 -5.34
N TRP A 28 -8.53 -10.38 -5.13
CA TRP A 28 -9.58 -10.16 -6.11
C TRP A 28 -9.01 -9.65 -7.44
N PHE A 29 -8.13 -8.65 -7.39
CA PHE A 29 -7.53 -8.05 -8.57
C PHE A 29 -6.68 -9.06 -9.37
N CYS A 30 -5.78 -9.78 -8.70
CA CYS A 30 -4.96 -10.80 -9.35
C CYS A 30 -5.82 -11.92 -9.94
N ASN A 31 -6.91 -12.31 -9.27
CA ASN A 31 -7.85 -13.30 -9.78
C ASN A 31 -8.59 -12.82 -11.04
N GLU A 32 -9.09 -11.58 -11.06
CA GLU A 32 -9.73 -11.01 -12.25
C GLU A 32 -8.74 -10.86 -13.41
N GLU A 33 -7.53 -10.34 -13.16
CA GLU A 33 -6.48 -10.19 -14.18
C GLU A 33 -6.06 -11.57 -14.73
N HIS A 34 -5.90 -12.58 -13.89
CA HIS A 34 -5.53 -13.94 -14.30
C HIS A 34 -6.49 -14.54 -15.34
N LYS A 35 -7.80 -14.24 -15.28
CA LYS A 35 -8.78 -14.69 -16.28
C LYS A 35 -8.48 -14.18 -17.68
N TRP A 36 -7.79 -13.04 -17.81
CA TRP A 36 -7.42 -12.44 -19.10
C TRP A 36 -6.13 -13.00 -19.68
N PHE A 37 -5.23 -13.53 -18.85
CA PHE A 37 -3.92 -14.01 -19.30
C PHE A 37 -3.88 -15.49 -19.71
N ASP A 38 -4.94 -16.27 -19.46
CA ASP A 38 -5.01 -17.72 -19.79
C ASP A 38 -3.79 -18.51 -19.30
N THR A 39 -3.23 -18.10 -18.15
CA THR A 39 -1.92 -18.58 -17.65
C THR A 39 -2.00 -19.85 -16.79
N GLY A 40 -3.17 -20.50 -16.68
CA GLY A 40 -3.35 -21.75 -15.96
C GLY A 40 -4.64 -21.80 -15.13
N ALA A 41 -4.72 -22.74 -14.19
CA ALA A 41 -5.82 -22.81 -13.24
C ALA A 41 -5.52 -21.92 -12.03
N TYR A 42 -6.48 -21.07 -11.64
CA TYR A 42 -6.43 -20.32 -10.39
C TYR A 42 -6.33 -21.27 -9.19
N ASP A 43 -5.35 -21.04 -8.31
CA ASP A 43 -5.21 -21.79 -7.07
C ASP A 43 -5.60 -20.89 -5.88
N PRO A 44 -6.76 -21.13 -5.24
CA PRO A 44 -7.22 -20.31 -4.11
C PRO A 44 -6.29 -20.35 -2.90
N LYS A 45 -5.31 -21.27 -2.87
CA LYS A 45 -4.33 -21.40 -1.79
C LYS A 45 -2.99 -20.74 -2.12
N ASN A 46 -2.80 -20.26 -3.35
CA ASN A 46 -1.54 -19.72 -3.83
C ASN A 46 -1.71 -18.27 -4.31
N HIS A 47 -2.09 -17.39 -3.38
CA HIS A 47 -2.28 -15.97 -3.62
C HIS A 47 -1.09 -15.32 -4.38
N ALA A 48 0.14 -15.54 -3.90
CA ALA A 48 1.34 -15.01 -4.55
C ALA A 48 1.54 -15.57 -5.97
N GLY A 49 1.27 -16.87 -6.17
CA GLY A 49 1.35 -17.48 -7.49
C GLY A 49 0.34 -16.90 -8.48
N ASN A 50 -0.90 -16.63 -8.03
CA ASN A 50 -1.93 -16.02 -8.88
C ASN A 50 -1.53 -14.60 -9.32
N CYS A 51 -0.92 -13.82 -8.43
CA CYS A 51 -0.40 -12.48 -8.78
C CYS A 51 0.78 -12.56 -9.76
N VAL A 52 1.73 -13.46 -9.54
CA VAL A 52 2.84 -13.68 -10.49
C VAL A 52 2.31 -14.09 -11.87
N ASN A 53 1.32 -14.98 -11.94
CA ASN A 53 0.72 -15.43 -13.19
C ASN A 53 -0.10 -14.34 -13.91
N SER A 54 -0.55 -13.31 -13.19
CA SER A 54 -1.20 -12.12 -13.75
C SER A 54 -0.21 -10.96 -13.97
N ASN A 55 1.09 -11.23 -13.92
CA ASN A 55 2.15 -10.27 -14.15
C ASN A 55 2.18 -9.12 -13.11
N ASN A 56 1.74 -9.38 -11.88
CA ASN A 56 1.77 -8.47 -10.76
C ASN A 56 2.79 -8.93 -9.70
N ASN A 57 3.59 -7.99 -9.21
CA ASN A 57 4.56 -8.17 -8.14
C ASN A 57 3.96 -7.64 -6.84
N ILE A 58 3.76 -8.52 -5.88
CA ILE A 58 3.26 -8.17 -4.55
C ILE A 58 4.33 -8.45 -3.51
N LEU A 59 4.33 -7.69 -2.42
CA LEU A 59 5.10 -8.07 -1.24
C LEU A 59 4.36 -9.19 -0.50
N SER A 60 4.86 -10.42 -0.58
CA SER A 60 4.28 -11.51 0.19
C SER A 60 4.57 -11.34 1.69
N LEU A 61 3.50 -11.22 2.47
CA LEU A 61 3.57 -11.12 3.94
C LEU A 61 3.77 -12.50 4.60
N TYR A 62 3.53 -13.59 3.84
CA TYR A 62 3.36 -14.96 4.34
C TYR A 62 4.54 -15.89 4.01
N GLY A 63 5.77 -15.39 3.99
CA GLY A 63 6.94 -16.16 3.58
C GLY A 63 7.62 -16.96 4.71
N GLU A 64 7.77 -18.28 4.54
CA GLU A 64 8.57 -19.12 5.46
C GLU A 64 10.09 -18.81 5.37
N ARG A 65 10.55 -18.35 4.20
CA ARG A 65 11.98 -18.15 3.92
C ARG A 65 12.53 -16.85 4.53
N VAL A 66 11.71 -15.80 4.56
CA VAL A 66 12.03 -14.50 5.13
C VAL A 66 10.76 -13.97 5.77
N GLN A 67 10.76 -13.86 7.09
CA GLN A 67 9.61 -13.32 7.82
C GLN A 67 9.42 -11.85 7.44
N TYR A 68 8.16 -11.47 7.24
CA TYR A 68 7.77 -10.09 7.06
C TYR A 68 8.23 -9.23 8.24
N ASN A 69 8.71 -8.04 7.93
CA ASN A 69 8.86 -6.95 8.88
C ASN A 69 8.71 -5.61 8.17
N ILE A 70 8.47 -4.56 8.95
CA ILE A 70 8.20 -3.22 8.42
C ILE A 70 9.38 -2.66 7.61
N CYS A 71 10.63 -2.94 8.00
CA CYS A 71 11.82 -2.49 7.26
C CYS A 71 11.86 -3.08 5.85
N ARG A 72 11.47 -4.36 5.68
CA ARG A 72 11.39 -5.01 4.36
C ARG A 72 10.25 -4.46 3.52
N ASN A 73 9.14 -4.08 4.15
CA ASN A 73 8.04 -3.41 3.45
C ASN A 73 8.50 -2.04 2.93
N LEU A 74 9.14 -1.22 3.77
CA LEU A 74 9.70 0.07 3.35
C LEU A 74 10.73 -0.09 2.24
N GLU A 75 11.68 -1.02 2.36
CA GLU A 75 12.66 -1.30 1.30
C GLU A 75 11.97 -1.68 -0.03
N TRP A 76 10.95 -2.54 0.03
CA TRP A 76 10.20 -2.93 -1.15
C TRP A 76 9.46 -1.73 -1.77
N GLN A 77 8.82 -0.88 -0.97
CA GLN A 77 8.14 0.34 -1.45
C GLN A 77 9.12 1.30 -2.15
N ILE A 78 10.29 1.55 -1.56
CA ILE A 78 11.30 2.42 -2.19
C ILE A 78 11.79 1.83 -3.50
N CYS A 79 12.02 0.51 -3.57
CA CYS A 79 12.37 -0.13 -4.84
C CYS A 79 11.23 -0.02 -5.86
N ALA A 80 9.96 -0.16 -5.45
CA ALA A 80 8.78 -0.04 -6.29
C ALA A 80 8.68 1.36 -6.90
N ALA A 81 8.82 2.40 -6.06
CA ALA A 81 8.78 3.80 -6.46
C ALA A 81 9.92 4.14 -7.45
N LYS A 82 11.12 3.61 -7.22
CA LYS A 82 12.27 3.77 -8.14
C LYS A 82 12.15 2.92 -9.41
N GLY A 83 11.12 2.07 -9.57
CA GLY A 83 10.97 1.16 -10.72
C GLY A 83 11.99 0.02 -10.74
N LYS A 84 12.55 -0.32 -9.58
CA LYS A 84 13.73 -1.17 -9.39
C LYS A 84 13.43 -2.54 -8.79
N LEU A 85 12.16 -2.91 -8.58
CA LEU A 85 11.85 -4.26 -8.13
C LEU A 85 12.34 -5.31 -9.16
N PRO A 86 12.75 -6.50 -8.70
CA PRO A 86 13.08 -7.59 -9.61
C PRO A 86 11.93 -7.87 -10.57
N GLY A 87 12.22 -7.84 -11.87
CA GLY A 87 11.21 -8.04 -12.92
C GLY A 87 10.35 -6.81 -13.21
N GLN A 88 10.40 -5.72 -12.44
CA GLN A 88 9.58 -4.54 -12.70
C GLN A 88 10.02 -3.77 -13.94
N GLY A 89 11.29 -3.84 -14.33
CA GLY A 89 11.76 -3.32 -15.63
C GLY A 89 11.54 -1.82 -15.83
N GLY A 90 11.45 -1.03 -14.76
CA GLY A 90 11.12 0.40 -14.81
C GLY A 90 9.63 0.69 -15.02
N PHE A 91 8.76 -0.32 -15.02
CA PHE A 91 7.31 -0.12 -15.08
C PHE A 91 6.78 0.45 -13.77
N GLY A 92 5.65 1.15 -13.86
CA GLY A 92 4.99 1.75 -12.72
C GLY A 92 4.38 0.73 -11.74
N MET A 93 3.68 1.28 -10.77
CA MET A 93 2.90 0.60 -9.76
C MET A 93 1.42 0.62 -10.19
N ARG A 94 0.63 -0.31 -9.68
CA ARG A 94 -0.83 -0.37 -9.80
C ARG A 94 -1.42 -0.50 -8.40
N PHE A 95 -2.67 -0.09 -8.27
CA PHE A 95 -3.40 -0.17 -7.01
C PHE A 95 -4.65 -1.03 -7.17
N SER A 96 -4.79 -2.09 -6.37
CA SER A 96 -6.01 -2.90 -6.30
C SER A 96 -7.12 -2.25 -5.46
N GLN A 97 -6.76 -1.24 -4.65
CA GLN A 97 -7.66 -0.36 -3.92
C GLN A 97 -7.33 1.09 -4.26
N ARG A 98 -8.32 1.92 -4.57
CA ARG A 98 -8.07 3.35 -4.88
C ARG A 98 -7.51 4.06 -3.64
N PRO A 99 -6.38 4.78 -3.76
CA PRO A 99 -5.83 5.56 -2.65
C PRO A 99 -6.81 6.60 -2.08
N ALA A 100 -7.66 7.18 -2.95
CA ALA A 100 -8.67 8.17 -2.57
C ALA A 100 -9.81 7.59 -1.70
N ASP A 101 -9.99 6.28 -1.69
CA ASP A 101 -11.07 5.62 -0.95
C ASP A 101 -10.58 5.16 0.45
N LEU A 102 -9.37 5.53 0.85
CA LEU A 102 -8.85 5.25 2.20
C LEU A 102 -9.60 6.08 3.24
N ASP A 103 -10.23 5.40 4.19
CA ASP A 103 -10.94 6.00 5.31
C ASP A 103 -10.41 5.43 6.63
N VAL A 104 -9.71 6.27 7.39
CA VAL A 104 -9.13 5.90 8.69
C VAL A 104 -10.17 5.58 9.75
N TYR A 105 -11.45 5.93 9.54
CA TYR A 105 -12.58 5.63 10.41
C TYR A 105 -13.59 4.64 9.77
N GLY A 106 -13.28 4.12 8.58
CA GLY A 106 -14.20 3.31 7.78
C GLY A 106 -14.27 1.85 8.22
N GLU A 107 -14.53 0.95 7.27
CA GLU A 107 -14.61 -0.50 7.53
C GLU A 107 -13.25 -1.12 7.89
N LYS A 108 -12.15 -0.52 7.41
CA LYS A 108 -10.77 -0.86 7.73
C LYS A 108 -10.08 0.32 8.43
N PRO A 109 -10.50 0.62 9.68
CA PRO A 109 -9.98 1.77 10.41
C PRO A 109 -8.53 1.55 10.84
N LEU A 110 -7.77 2.64 10.85
CA LEU A 110 -6.37 2.65 11.32
C LEU A 110 -6.32 2.34 12.82
N TRP A 111 -5.25 1.68 13.29
CA TRP A 111 -5.01 1.37 14.72
C TRP A 111 -5.96 0.35 15.35
N GLN A 112 -6.84 -0.29 14.57
CA GLN A 112 -7.68 -1.38 15.07
C GLN A 112 -7.07 -2.75 14.85
N CYS A 113 -5.89 -2.82 14.20
CA CYS A 113 -5.09 -4.04 14.07
C CYS A 113 -5.91 -5.21 13.49
N ARG A 114 -6.51 -4.91 12.35
CA ARG A 114 -7.31 -5.84 11.55
C ARG A 114 -6.48 -6.44 10.43
N GLY A 115 -6.79 -7.70 10.10
CA GLY A 115 -6.06 -8.47 9.09
C GLY A 115 -4.98 -9.36 9.70
N TRP A 116 -3.95 -9.68 8.93
CA TRP A 116 -2.87 -10.58 9.37
C TRP A 116 -1.77 -9.83 10.14
N ARG A 117 -1.09 -10.54 11.04
CA ARG A 117 0.11 -10.07 11.76
C ARG A 117 1.09 -11.22 12.04
N PRO A 118 2.40 -10.96 12.14
CA PRO A 118 3.37 -11.99 12.49
C PRO A 118 3.11 -12.58 13.88
N ALA A 119 3.07 -13.92 13.99
CA ALA A 119 2.76 -14.62 15.24
C ALA A 119 3.83 -14.48 16.34
N ASN A 120 5.03 -14.03 15.98
CA ASN A 120 6.18 -13.87 16.88
C ASN A 120 6.23 -12.51 17.59
N VAL A 121 5.28 -11.60 17.32
CA VAL A 121 5.15 -10.35 18.07
C VAL A 121 4.39 -10.66 19.37
N ALA A 122 5.13 -10.74 20.48
CA ALA A 122 4.60 -11.01 21.81
C ALA A 122 3.88 -9.76 22.33
N GLY A 123 2.64 -9.58 21.92
CA GLY A 123 1.87 -8.39 22.23
C GLY A 123 0.50 -8.41 21.57
N GLY A 124 -0.42 -7.61 22.10
CA GLY A 124 -1.61 -7.24 21.36
C GLY A 124 -1.25 -6.39 20.14
N CYS A 125 -2.15 -5.52 19.75
CA CYS A 125 -1.97 -4.58 18.66
C CYS A 125 -1.02 -3.41 19.01
N GLU A 126 -0.50 -3.41 20.22
CA GLU A 126 0.40 -2.40 20.76
C GLU A 126 1.82 -2.52 20.18
N ASP A 127 2.19 -3.72 19.71
CA ASP A 127 3.57 -4.05 19.31
C ASP A 127 3.72 -4.42 17.83
N GLY A 128 2.66 -4.35 17.01
CA GLY A 128 2.70 -4.78 15.62
C GLY A 128 1.71 -4.10 14.68
N TYR A 129 2.10 -4.01 13.40
CA TYR A 129 1.26 -3.53 12.31
C TYR A 129 0.44 -4.68 11.72
N ALA A 130 -0.85 -4.45 11.52
CA ALA A 130 -1.69 -5.40 10.78
C ALA A 130 -1.73 -5.02 9.30
N THR A 131 -2.15 -5.95 8.44
CA THR A 131 -2.17 -5.74 6.99
C THR A 131 -3.00 -4.55 6.55
N ASP A 132 -4.07 -4.23 7.28
CA ASP A 132 -4.88 -3.06 6.97
C ASP A 132 -4.10 -1.76 7.21
N ASP A 133 -3.28 -1.67 8.27
CA ASP A 133 -2.47 -0.48 8.56
C ASP A 133 -1.35 -0.27 7.52
N ILE A 134 -0.85 -1.37 6.92
CA ILE A 134 0.25 -1.34 5.94
C ILE A 134 -0.15 -0.55 4.68
N PHE A 135 -1.37 -0.73 4.17
CA PHE A 135 -1.76 -0.04 2.94
C PHE A 135 -1.91 1.48 3.15
N PHE A 136 -2.35 1.93 4.33
CA PHE A 136 -2.31 3.36 4.68
C PHE A 136 -0.88 3.89 4.67
N LEU A 137 0.05 3.15 5.29
CA LEU A 137 1.47 3.51 5.27
C LEU A 137 2.00 3.59 3.83
N GLU A 138 1.73 2.60 2.99
CA GLU A 138 2.15 2.57 1.58
C GLU A 138 1.70 3.82 0.81
N VAL A 139 0.43 4.21 0.95
CA VAL A 139 -0.10 5.42 0.30
C VAL A 139 0.54 6.69 0.87
N CYS A 140 0.67 6.79 2.20
CA CYS A 140 1.32 7.95 2.84
C CYS A 140 2.78 8.09 2.38
N MET A 141 3.51 6.98 2.31
CA MET A 141 4.90 6.94 1.85
C MET A 141 5.03 7.48 0.43
N PHE A 142 4.24 6.98 -0.52
CA PHE A 142 4.27 7.49 -1.89
C PHE A 142 3.80 8.93 -2.00
N SER A 143 2.83 9.35 -1.18
CA SER A 143 2.39 10.74 -1.16
C SER A 143 3.50 11.72 -0.74
N HIS A 144 4.46 11.24 0.05
CA HIS A 144 5.57 12.02 0.56
C HIS A 144 6.78 12.01 -0.38
N ILE A 145 7.14 10.85 -0.94
CA ILE A 145 8.38 10.67 -1.72
C ILE A 145 8.21 10.84 -3.24
N CYS A 146 7.00 11.10 -3.74
CA CYS A 146 6.74 11.28 -5.17
C CYS A 146 6.27 12.72 -5.45
N ARG A 147 6.93 13.44 -6.38
CA ARG A 147 6.57 14.83 -6.73
C ARG A 147 5.18 14.94 -7.35
N ASN A 148 4.72 13.88 -8.01
CA ASN A 148 3.40 13.75 -8.59
C ASN A 148 2.43 13.00 -7.65
N SER A 149 2.56 13.21 -6.33
CA SER A 149 1.72 12.56 -5.33
C SER A 149 0.23 12.87 -5.47
N GLU A 150 -0.14 14.04 -5.98
CA GLU A 150 -1.54 14.40 -6.23
C GLU A 150 -2.22 13.45 -7.23
N GLU A 151 -1.48 12.92 -8.21
CA GLU A 151 -2.01 11.96 -9.18
C GLU A 151 -2.47 10.67 -8.50
N LEU A 152 -1.82 10.27 -7.41
CA LEU A 152 -2.12 9.08 -6.62
C LEU A 152 -3.60 9.02 -6.21
N PHE A 153 -4.17 10.16 -5.84
CA PHE A 153 -5.55 10.28 -5.37
C PHE A 153 -6.57 10.45 -6.51
N THR A 154 -6.10 10.46 -7.76
CA THR A 154 -6.98 10.48 -8.95
C THR A 154 -7.11 9.11 -9.61
N LEU A 155 -6.31 8.13 -9.18
CA LEU A 155 -6.25 6.80 -9.79
C LEU A 155 -7.54 6.01 -9.58
N ASN A 156 -7.91 5.24 -10.61
CA ASN A 156 -8.85 4.14 -10.51
C ASN A 156 -8.11 2.83 -10.18
N VAL A 157 -8.88 1.80 -9.82
CA VAL A 157 -8.33 0.45 -9.61
C VAL A 157 -7.63 -0.02 -10.89
N GLY A 158 -6.37 -0.44 -10.73
CA GLY A 158 -5.56 -0.97 -11.83
C GLY A 158 -4.92 0.08 -12.75
N ASP A 159 -5.15 1.37 -12.54
CA ASP A 159 -4.43 2.42 -13.26
C ASP A 159 -2.92 2.33 -12.98
N PHE A 160 -2.13 2.73 -13.98
CA PHE A 160 -0.67 2.79 -13.84
C PHE A 160 -0.25 4.09 -13.18
N TYR A 161 0.65 3.98 -12.22
CA TYR A 161 1.27 5.10 -11.53
C TYR A 161 2.79 4.99 -11.58
N VAL A 162 3.46 6.01 -12.10
CA VAL A 162 4.92 6.10 -12.08
C VAL A 162 5.28 7.22 -11.11
N CYS A 163 5.96 6.87 -10.02
CA CYS A 163 6.44 7.85 -9.06
C CYS A 163 7.55 8.70 -9.72
N ASP A 164 7.34 10.02 -9.78
CA ASP A 164 8.44 10.99 -9.98
C ASP A 164 9.19 11.09 -8.65
N PHE A 165 10.10 10.15 -8.44
CA PHE A 165 10.80 9.96 -7.17
C PHE A 165 11.56 11.22 -6.76
N ASP A 166 11.30 11.69 -5.54
CA ASP A 166 11.99 12.81 -4.93
C ASP A 166 13.03 12.33 -3.92
N GLU A 167 14.31 12.43 -4.29
CA GLU A 167 15.41 11.99 -3.43
C GLU A 167 15.52 12.88 -2.19
N ASP A 168 15.26 14.19 -2.29
CA ASP A 168 15.34 15.09 -1.14
C ASP A 168 14.22 14.78 -0.12
N ALA A 169 13.00 14.50 -0.59
CA ALA A 169 11.90 14.09 0.28
C ALA A 169 12.13 12.70 0.91
N PHE A 170 12.80 11.80 0.18
CA PHE A 170 13.23 10.53 0.74
C PHE A 170 14.29 10.70 1.84
N ASP A 171 15.28 11.57 1.64
CA ASP A 171 16.30 11.88 2.66
C ASP A 171 15.65 12.49 3.93
N GLU A 172 14.66 13.38 3.76
CA GLU A 172 13.87 13.93 4.88
C GLU A 172 13.11 12.83 5.64
N LEU A 173 12.51 11.89 4.91
CA LEU A 173 11.80 10.76 5.49
C LEU A 173 12.73 9.80 6.23
N GLU A 174 13.93 9.55 5.71
CA GLU A 174 14.95 8.75 6.41
C GLU A 174 15.32 9.40 7.75
N LEU A 175 15.47 10.72 7.79
CA LEU A 175 15.70 11.44 9.04
C LEU A 175 14.53 11.28 10.01
N LEU A 176 13.29 11.41 9.53
CA LEU A 176 12.09 11.24 10.35
C LEU A 176 12.02 9.84 10.99
N PHE A 177 12.41 8.79 10.27
CA PHE A 177 12.44 7.42 10.80
C PHE A 177 13.56 7.17 11.81
N LEU A 178 14.58 8.03 11.86
CA LEU A 178 15.65 7.96 12.85
C LEU A 178 15.33 8.75 14.12
N GLU A 179 14.29 9.58 14.11
CA GLU A 179 13.83 10.30 15.30
C GLU A 179 13.20 9.35 16.32
N GLU A 180 13.34 9.67 17.62
CA GLU A 180 12.59 8.95 18.64
C GLU A 180 11.08 9.14 18.39
N PRO A 181 10.28 8.05 18.40
CA PRO A 181 8.84 8.16 18.25
C PRO A 181 8.29 9.14 19.26
N ARG A 182 7.54 10.14 18.77
CA ARG A 182 6.84 11.07 19.67
C ARG A 182 5.94 10.25 20.60
N PRO A 183 5.87 10.60 21.90
CA PRO A 183 4.95 9.92 22.81
C PRO A 183 3.56 9.96 22.20
N PHE A 184 2.88 8.81 22.17
CA PHE A 184 1.49 8.76 21.74
C PHE A 184 0.66 9.61 22.69
N THR A 185 0.37 10.84 22.30
CA THR A 185 -0.73 11.58 22.88
C THR A 185 -1.98 10.94 22.30
N ALA A 186 -2.85 10.39 23.17
CA ALA A 186 -4.11 9.78 22.78
C ALA A 186 -4.79 10.58 21.66
N PRO A 187 -5.47 9.93 20.69
CA PRO A 187 -6.05 10.63 19.57
C PRO A 187 -6.88 11.79 20.11
N TYR A 188 -6.81 12.93 19.45
CA TYR A 188 -7.80 13.98 19.60
C TYR A 188 -9.17 13.29 19.58
N GLU A 189 -9.81 13.12 20.74
CA GLU A 189 -11.24 12.80 20.77
C GLU A 189 -11.85 13.92 19.96
N PRO A 190 -12.49 13.63 18.81
CA PRO A 190 -13.20 14.67 18.09
C PRO A 190 -14.26 15.16 19.07
N SER A 191 -14.00 16.28 19.74
CA SER A 191 -14.94 16.89 20.66
C SER A 191 -16.23 17.00 19.89
N GLU A 192 -17.24 16.19 20.24
CA GLU A 192 -18.49 15.98 19.53
C GLU A 192 -18.75 17.13 18.54
N ALA A 193 -18.23 16.99 17.31
CA ALA A 193 -18.36 18.06 16.34
C ALA A 193 -19.81 17.98 15.90
N LYS A 194 -20.65 18.73 16.62
CA LYS A 194 -22.07 18.86 16.35
C LYS A 194 -22.15 19.17 14.85
N PRO A 195 -22.81 18.33 14.04
CA PRO A 195 -22.90 18.57 12.61
C PRO A 195 -23.38 20.01 12.42
N PRO A 196 -22.75 20.79 11.52
CA PRO A 196 -23.20 22.16 11.28
C PRO A 196 -24.70 22.11 11.02
N GLU A 197 -25.47 22.85 11.81
CA GLU A 197 -26.92 22.96 11.63
C GLU A 197 -27.19 23.21 10.15
N ALA A 198 -27.93 22.29 9.54
CA ALA A 198 -28.33 22.42 8.15
C ALA A 198 -29.04 23.77 8.03
N LYS A 199 -28.38 24.76 7.41
CA LYS A 199 -29.03 26.00 7.01
C LYS A 199 -30.12 25.59 6.03
N SER A 200 -31.36 25.67 6.48
CA SER A 200 -32.55 25.56 5.65
C SER A 200 -32.32 26.38 4.39
N LEU A 201 -32.28 25.72 3.24
CA LEU A 201 -32.28 26.36 1.94
C LEU A 201 -33.55 27.22 1.88
N GLU A 202 -33.39 28.52 2.09
CA GLU A 202 -34.44 29.49 1.81
C GLU A 202 -34.73 29.41 0.31
N ALA A 203 -35.99 29.11 -0.02
CA ALA A 203 -36.48 29.00 -1.37
C ALA A 203 -36.16 30.28 -2.15
N MET A 204 -35.40 30.16 -3.24
CA MET A 204 -35.24 31.24 -4.20
C MET A 204 -36.61 31.52 -4.85
N PRO A 205 -37.07 32.79 -4.88
CA PRO A 205 -38.31 33.13 -5.56
C PRO A 205 -38.10 33.04 -7.08
N ASN A 206 -39.02 32.35 -7.75
CA ASN A 206 -39.12 32.33 -9.21
C ASN A 206 -39.42 33.74 -9.72
N GLY A 207 -38.50 34.31 -10.48
CA GLY A 207 -38.67 35.54 -11.26
C GLY A 207 -38.32 35.28 -12.71
#